data_AF-A0A433EBU8-F1
#
_entry.id   AF-A0A433EBU8-F1
#
_cell.length_a   1.000
_cell.length_b   1.000
_cell.length_c   1.000
_cell.angle_alpha   90.00
_cell.angle_beta   90.00
_cell.angle_gamma   90.00
#
_symmetry.space_group_name_H-M   'P 1'
#
loop_
_entity.id
_entity.type
_entity.pdbx_description
1 polymer ?
#
loop_
_entity_poly.entity_id
_entity_poly.type
_entity_poly.pdbx_seq_one_letter_code
_entity_poly.pdbx_strand_id
1 'polypeptide(L)'
;MAIFKLAISENPTIRPEKRLLGELCENLEFYDDYDPKDLRASFIEACNLVCAEILPVGNSELTIQGYGLEWKEYRKYLDNIFPEILDAISDLKNNKPTKLVFYDVGSERGIKFFQGGNGSTANSVYSKCYSLTSDKDIGVDEVIDRNNLIDQLISLVGTFVKFSESYYPSVYADFLYPYLREYDLGTVIEGAEAGAIGPWGVR
;
A
#
# COMPACT_ATOMS: atom_id res chain seq x y z
N MET A 1 -12.70 -1.65 15.12
CA MET A 1 -11.27 -1.92 14.92
C MET A 1 -11.05 -1.87 13.43
N ALA A 2 -10.23 -0.93 13.01
CA ALA A 2 -9.96 -0.71 11.61
C ALA A 2 -9.23 -1.92 11.02
N ILE A 3 -9.68 -2.34 9.85
CA ILE A 3 -9.09 -3.45 9.09
C ILE A 3 -8.69 -2.92 7.72
N PHE A 4 -7.47 -3.25 7.30
CA PHE A 4 -6.95 -2.99 5.96
C PHE A 4 -6.49 -4.31 5.35
N LYS A 5 -7.00 -4.65 4.17
CA LYS A 5 -6.66 -5.91 3.48
C LYS A 5 -6.66 -5.73 1.98
N LEU A 6 -5.67 -6.32 1.31
CA LEU A 6 -5.59 -6.40 -0.14
C LEU A 6 -5.66 -7.87 -0.55
N ALA A 7 -6.57 -8.18 -1.46
CA ALA A 7 -6.61 -9.44 -2.18
C ALA A 7 -6.30 -9.18 -3.65
N ILE A 8 -5.54 -10.08 -4.27
CA ILE A 8 -5.26 -10.09 -5.70
C ILE A 8 -5.74 -11.43 -6.25
N SER A 9 -6.36 -11.41 -7.43
CA SER A 9 -6.85 -12.61 -8.13
C SER A 9 -5.70 -13.56 -8.44
N GLU A 10 -5.96 -14.87 -8.35
CA GLU A 10 -5.00 -15.91 -8.74
C GLU A 10 -4.74 -15.93 -10.25
N ASN A 11 -5.68 -15.39 -11.06
CA ASN A 11 -5.56 -15.29 -12.51
C ASN A 11 -5.87 -13.86 -12.97
N PRO A 12 -5.00 -12.90 -12.64
CA PRO A 12 -5.23 -11.51 -13.00
C PRO A 12 -5.02 -11.32 -14.50
N THR A 13 -5.87 -10.51 -15.13
CA THR A 13 -5.73 -10.16 -16.54
C THR A 13 -4.74 -9.01 -16.66
N ILE A 14 -3.50 -9.32 -17.05
CA ILE A 14 -2.37 -8.39 -16.98
C ILE A 14 -1.57 -8.37 -18.28
N ARG A 15 -0.86 -7.27 -18.54
CA ARG A 15 0.02 -7.14 -19.71
C ARG A 15 1.33 -7.92 -19.50
N PRO A 16 1.99 -8.40 -20.58
CA PRO A 16 3.30 -9.05 -20.48
C PRO A 16 4.37 -8.12 -19.90
N GLU A 17 5.26 -8.67 -19.07
CA GLU A 17 6.34 -7.93 -18.42
C GLU A 17 7.18 -7.09 -19.39
N LYS A 18 7.56 -7.65 -20.54
CA LYS A 18 8.37 -6.94 -21.54
C LYS A 18 7.76 -5.59 -21.96
N ARG A 19 6.42 -5.51 -21.99
CA ARG A 19 5.72 -4.26 -22.32
C ARG A 19 5.76 -3.29 -21.15
N LEU A 20 5.54 -3.76 -19.93
CA LEU A 20 5.57 -2.93 -18.72
C LEU A 20 6.99 -2.37 -18.48
N LEU A 21 8.01 -3.21 -18.66
CA LEU A 21 9.41 -2.81 -18.53
C LEU A 21 9.81 -1.74 -19.57
N GLY A 22 9.37 -1.89 -20.82
CA GLY A 22 9.61 -0.88 -21.85
C GLY A 22 9.02 0.48 -21.49
N GLU A 23 7.76 0.49 -21.05
CA GLU A 23 7.06 1.70 -20.60
C GLU A 23 7.72 2.34 -19.37
N LEU A 24 8.17 1.53 -18.40
CA LEU A 24 8.91 2.00 -17.23
C LEU A 24 10.22 2.68 -17.62
N CYS A 25 11.03 2.06 -18.49
CA CYS A 25 12.28 2.67 -18.96
C CYS A 25 12.02 3.97 -19.72
N GLU A 26 11.02 4.01 -20.61
CA GLU A 26 10.63 5.22 -21.34
C GLU A 26 10.19 6.35 -20.39
N ASN A 27 9.39 6.04 -19.36
CA ASN A 27 8.92 7.02 -18.39
C ASN A 27 10.06 7.60 -17.54
N LEU A 28 11.05 6.78 -17.17
CA LEU A 28 12.21 7.25 -16.41
C LEU A 28 13.16 8.08 -17.28
N GLU A 29 13.34 7.70 -18.55
CA GLU A 29 14.17 8.46 -19.51
C GLU A 29 13.52 9.78 -19.96
N PHE A 30 12.20 9.93 -19.82
CA PHE A 30 11.48 11.16 -20.19
C PHE A 30 11.91 12.39 -19.37
N TYR A 31 12.33 12.19 -18.12
CA TYR A 31 12.78 13.28 -17.25
C TYR A 31 14.29 13.49 -17.46
N ASP A 32 14.65 14.58 -18.16
CA ASP A 32 16.04 14.93 -18.50
C ASP A 32 16.97 15.03 -17.27
N ASP A 33 16.42 15.25 -16.08
CA ASP A 33 17.11 15.38 -14.80
C ASP A 33 17.02 14.14 -13.90
N TYR A 34 16.46 13.04 -14.40
CA TYR A 34 16.37 11.78 -13.67
C TYR A 34 17.76 11.25 -13.31
N ASP A 35 18.04 11.12 -12.01
CA ASP A 35 19.21 10.38 -11.52
C ASP A 35 18.84 8.90 -11.41
N PRO A 36 19.47 7.99 -12.18
CA PRO A 36 19.25 6.55 -12.04
C PRO A 36 19.57 5.99 -10.64
N LYS A 37 20.19 6.78 -9.76
CA LYS A 37 20.41 6.45 -8.35
C LYS A 37 19.25 6.87 -7.44
N ASP A 38 18.27 7.62 -7.93
CA ASP A 38 17.05 7.92 -7.18
C ASP A 38 16.13 6.68 -7.16
N LEU A 39 16.41 5.80 -6.20
CA LEU A 39 15.64 4.57 -5.98
C LEU A 39 14.17 4.85 -5.67
N ARG A 40 13.85 6.01 -5.07
CA ARG A 40 12.47 6.36 -4.73
C ARG A 40 11.68 6.71 -5.97
N ALA A 41 12.25 7.49 -6.88
CA ALA A 41 11.62 7.81 -8.15
C ALA A 41 11.38 6.55 -9.01
N SER A 42 12.40 5.68 -9.13
CA SER A 42 12.25 4.34 -9.74
C SER A 42 11.11 3.54 -9.13
N PHE A 43 11.08 3.48 -7.79
CA PHE A 43 10.10 2.70 -7.05
C PHE A 43 8.68 3.21 -7.28
N ILE A 44 8.46 4.53 -7.21
CA ILE A 44 7.15 5.13 -7.42
C ILE A 44 6.64 4.84 -8.83
N GLU A 45 7.48 5.00 -9.84
CA GLU A 45 7.07 4.77 -11.23
C GLU A 45 6.74 3.29 -11.48
N ALA A 46 7.58 2.38 -10.97
CA ALA A 46 7.31 0.95 -11.03
C ALA A 46 6.01 0.58 -10.27
N CYS A 47 5.79 1.16 -9.08
CA CYS A 47 4.55 0.98 -8.32
C CYS A 47 3.33 1.45 -9.12
N ASN A 48 3.39 2.62 -9.76
CA ASN A 48 2.28 3.16 -10.54
C ASN A 48 1.88 2.20 -11.68
N LEU A 49 2.86 1.72 -12.45
CA LEU A 49 2.61 0.83 -13.58
C LEU A 49 2.09 -0.54 -13.13
N VAL A 50 2.69 -1.15 -12.10
CA VAL A 50 2.21 -2.43 -11.56
C VAL A 50 0.83 -2.27 -10.93
N CYS A 51 0.58 -1.15 -10.24
CA CYS A 51 -0.74 -0.84 -9.71
C CYS A 51 -1.78 -0.79 -10.83
N ALA A 52 -1.49 -0.12 -11.95
CA ALA A 52 -2.40 -0.06 -13.09
C ALA A 52 -2.81 -1.44 -13.65
N GLU A 53 -2.01 -2.49 -13.43
CA GLU A 53 -2.35 -3.88 -13.80
C GLU A 53 -3.31 -4.55 -12.80
N ILE A 54 -3.30 -4.13 -11.53
CA ILE A 54 -4.17 -4.67 -10.47
C ILE A 54 -5.46 -3.86 -10.28
N LEU A 55 -5.51 -2.58 -10.70
CA LEU A 55 -6.70 -1.72 -10.63
C LEU A 55 -7.93 -2.23 -11.44
N PRO A 56 -7.79 -2.91 -12.60
CA PRO A 56 -8.93 -3.35 -13.40
C PRO A 56 -9.89 -4.24 -12.60
N VAL A 57 -11.19 -4.07 -12.87
CA VAL A 57 -12.27 -4.81 -12.20
C VAL A 57 -12.02 -6.32 -12.32
N GLY A 58 -11.79 -6.98 -11.19
CA GLY A 58 -11.59 -8.43 -11.09
C GLY A 58 -10.15 -8.87 -10.78
N ASN A 59 -9.17 -7.97 -10.81
CA ASN A 59 -7.78 -8.32 -10.48
C ASN A 59 -7.44 -8.10 -9.00
N SER A 60 -8.08 -7.15 -8.31
CA SER A 60 -7.83 -6.91 -6.89
C SER A 60 -9.02 -6.35 -6.13
N GLU A 61 -8.97 -6.50 -4.81
CA GLU A 61 -9.90 -5.92 -3.85
C GLU A 61 -9.14 -5.37 -2.64
N LEU A 62 -9.11 -4.03 -2.52
CA LEU A 62 -8.70 -3.35 -1.29
C LEU A 62 -9.93 -3.18 -0.39
N THR A 63 -9.91 -3.86 0.75
CA THR A 63 -10.91 -3.74 1.81
C THR A 63 -10.39 -2.83 2.91
N ILE A 64 -11.17 -1.79 3.22
CA ILE A 64 -11.00 -0.98 4.43
C ILE A 64 -12.30 -1.09 5.23
N GLN A 65 -12.20 -1.43 6.52
CA GLN A 65 -13.34 -1.46 7.43
C GLN A 65 -12.99 -0.64 8.67
N GLY A 66 -14.01 -0.05 9.30
CA GLY A 66 -13.85 0.78 10.50
C GLY A 66 -14.36 2.20 10.30
N TYR A 67 -14.16 3.03 11.33
CA TYR A 67 -14.54 4.45 11.38
C TYR A 67 -16.04 4.72 11.24
N GLY A 68 -16.90 3.69 11.28
CA GLY A 68 -18.35 3.86 11.08
C GLY A 68 -18.71 4.40 9.69
N LEU A 69 -17.81 4.24 8.71
CA LEU A 69 -17.97 4.72 7.36
C LEU A 69 -18.17 3.56 6.38
N GLU A 70 -18.93 3.82 5.33
CA GLU A 70 -18.96 2.94 4.18
C GLU A 70 -17.73 3.21 3.31
N TRP A 71 -16.94 2.16 3.07
CA TRP A 71 -15.75 2.23 2.22
C TRP A 71 -16.05 1.63 0.84
N LYS A 72 -16.02 2.45 -0.21
CA LYS A 72 -16.32 2.04 -1.59
C LYS A 72 -15.25 2.58 -2.55
N GLU A 73 -15.01 1.85 -3.63
CA GLU A 73 -14.22 2.26 -4.81
C GLU A 73 -12.72 2.62 -4.64
N TYR A 74 -12.13 2.44 -3.46
CA TYR A 74 -10.69 2.70 -3.22
C TYR A 74 -9.70 1.89 -4.08
N ARG A 75 -10.17 0.83 -4.72
CA ARG A 75 -9.37 0.01 -5.66
C ARG A 75 -8.86 0.79 -6.89
N LYS A 76 -9.36 2.00 -7.16
CA LYS A 76 -8.99 2.78 -8.36
C LYS A 76 -7.71 3.62 -8.18
N TYR A 77 -7.09 3.63 -6.99
CA TYR A 77 -6.03 4.57 -6.63
C TYR A 77 -4.87 3.91 -5.86
N LEU A 78 -4.61 2.63 -6.11
CA LEU A 78 -3.51 1.89 -5.46
C LEU A 78 -2.12 2.43 -5.82
N ASP A 79 -2.00 3.11 -6.97
CA ASP A 79 -0.76 3.70 -7.50
C ASP A 79 -0.08 4.63 -6.50
N ASN A 80 -0.86 5.44 -5.78
CA ASN A 80 -0.33 6.37 -4.78
C ASN A 80 -0.22 5.78 -3.37
N ILE A 81 -0.82 4.61 -3.13
CA ILE A 81 -1.00 4.07 -1.77
C ILE A 81 0.24 3.32 -1.27
N PHE A 82 0.97 2.59 -2.11
CA PHE A 82 2.09 1.77 -1.62
C PHE A 82 3.29 2.58 -1.10
N PRO A 83 3.77 3.62 -1.80
CA PRO A 83 4.80 4.50 -1.24
C PRO A 83 4.37 5.12 0.09
N GLU A 84 3.12 5.59 0.18
CA GLU A 84 2.56 6.16 1.41
C GLU A 84 2.47 5.13 2.55
N ILE A 85 2.15 3.87 2.25
CA ILE A 85 2.13 2.79 3.25
C ILE A 85 3.54 2.52 3.80
N LEU A 86 4.58 2.53 2.97
CA LEU A 86 5.96 2.34 3.42
C LEU A 86 6.38 3.44 4.40
N ASP A 87 6.08 4.69 4.05
CA ASP A 87 6.34 5.85 4.91
C ASP A 87 5.55 5.74 6.23
N ALA A 88 4.28 5.34 6.16
CA ALA A 88 3.45 5.13 7.35
C ALA A 88 4.00 4.03 8.26
N ILE A 89 4.45 2.90 7.71
CA ILE A 89 5.08 1.82 8.49
C ILE A 89 6.33 2.35 9.21
N SER A 90 7.18 3.09 8.51
CA SER A 90 8.40 3.68 9.07
C SER A 90 8.07 4.64 10.22
N ASP A 91 7.11 5.54 10.01
CA ASP A 91 6.68 6.49 11.04
C ASP A 91 6.08 5.78 12.26
N LEU A 92 5.21 4.78 12.06
CA LEU A 92 4.61 4.00 13.13
C LEU A 92 5.68 3.26 13.96
N LYS A 93 6.67 2.61 13.32
CA LYS A 93 7.81 1.97 14.00
C LYS A 93 8.62 2.96 14.84
N ASN A 94 8.73 4.21 14.37
CA ASN A 94 9.48 5.29 15.01
C ASN A 94 8.65 6.16 15.95
N ASN A 95 7.41 5.77 16.28
CA ASN A 95 6.49 6.55 17.12
C ASN A 95 6.25 7.99 16.62
N LYS A 96 6.15 8.16 15.31
CA LYS A 96 5.78 9.42 14.69
C LYS A 96 4.29 9.41 14.29
N PRO A 97 3.61 10.56 14.34
CA PRO A 97 2.32 10.72 13.69
C PRO A 97 2.47 10.50 12.18
N THR A 98 1.47 9.87 11.56
CA THR A 98 1.49 9.62 10.12
C THR A 98 0.09 9.68 9.54
N LYS A 99 -0.05 9.52 8.22
CA LYS A 99 -1.33 9.49 7.54
C LYS A 99 -1.30 8.53 6.35
N LEU A 100 -2.49 8.04 5.99
CA LEU A 100 -2.72 7.38 4.71
C LEU A 100 -3.78 8.17 3.96
N VAL A 101 -3.55 8.44 2.69
CA VAL A 101 -4.48 9.15 1.83
C VAL A 101 -5.05 8.20 0.79
N PHE A 102 -6.36 8.23 0.63
CA PHE A 102 -7.11 7.42 -0.31
C PHE A 102 -7.90 8.34 -1.22
N TYR A 103 -7.42 8.48 -2.45
CA TYR A 103 -8.12 9.25 -3.47
C TYR A 103 -9.32 8.44 -3.98
N ASP A 104 -10.43 9.13 -4.29
CA ASP A 104 -11.63 8.55 -4.91
C ASP A 104 -12.41 9.63 -5.69
N VAL A 105 -13.09 9.26 -6.77
CA VAL A 105 -13.96 10.17 -7.54
C VAL A 105 -15.13 10.60 -6.66
N GLY A 106 -15.00 11.76 -6.01
CA GLY A 106 -16.05 12.37 -5.19
C GLY A 106 -16.02 12.01 -3.70
N SER A 107 -15.12 11.12 -3.26
CA SER A 107 -14.98 10.71 -1.85
C SER A 107 -13.52 10.55 -1.41
N GLU A 108 -12.68 11.53 -1.74
CA GLU A 108 -11.30 11.58 -1.25
C GLU A 108 -11.25 11.68 0.28
N ARG A 109 -10.57 10.72 0.90
CA ARG A 109 -10.46 10.62 2.36
C ARG A 109 -9.02 10.38 2.76
N GLY A 110 -8.65 10.89 3.93
CA GLY A 110 -7.43 10.49 4.60
C GLY A 110 -7.72 9.92 5.97
N ILE A 111 -6.75 9.17 6.48
CA ILE A 111 -6.72 8.65 7.85
C ILE A 111 -5.46 9.21 8.51
N LYS A 112 -5.61 9.93 9.61
CA LYS A 112 -4.49 10.42 10.44
C LYS A 112 -4.31 9.47 11.61
N PHE A 113 -3.07 9.07 11.85
CA PHE A 113 -2.67 8.20 12.94
C PHE A 113 -1.82 9.00 13.93
N PHE A 114 -2.28 9.08 15.18
CA PHE A 114 -1.59 9.75 16.27
C PHE A 114 -1.16 8.70 17.30
N GLN A 115 0.11 8.76 17.71
CA GLN A 115 0.62 7.83 18.71
C GLN A 115 0.01 8.09 20.07
N GLY A 116 -0.24 7.01 20.81
CA GLY A 116 -0.59 7.10 22.22
C GLY A 116 0.56 7.63 23.08
N GLY A 117 0.20 8.07 24.29
CA GLY A 117 1.17 8.56 25.26
C GLY A 117 1.91 7.42 25.97
N ASN A 118 2.69 7.79 26.99
CA ASN A 118 3.50 6.84 27.76
C ASN A 118 2.65 5.87 28.61
N GLY A 119 3.26 4.75 29.01
CA GLY A 119 2.64 3.79 29.92
C GLY A 119 1.63 2.87 29.22
N SER A 120 0.42 2.75 29.76
CA SER A 120 -0.59 1.79 29.29
C SER A 120 -1.10 2.05 27.87
N THR A 121 -0.86 3.23 27.30
CA THR A 121 -1.25 3.59 25.92
C THR A 121 -0.10 3.57 24.92
N ALA A 122 1.10 3.15 25.33
CA ALA A 122 2.31 3.25 24.51
C ALA A 122 2.29 2.37 23.23
N ASN A 123 1.37 1.40 23.17
CA ASN A 123 1.13 0.57 21.99
C ASN A 123 -0.19 0.89 21.28
N SER A 124 -0.83 2.02 21.60
CA SER A 124 -2.08 2.43 20.98
C SER A 124 -1.85 3.52 19.95
N VAL A 125 -2.62 3.47 18.87
CA VAL A 125 -2.70 4.50 17.83
C VAL A 125 -4.13 5.03 17.84
N TYR A 126 -4.27 6.33 18.06
CA TYR A 126 -5.53 7.04 17.89
C TYR A 126 -5.66 7.44 16.42
N SER A 127 -6.75 7.05 15.79
CA SER A 127 -6.95 7.22 14.36
C SER A 127 -8.23 8.00 14.06
N LYS A 128 -8.15 8.92 13.09
CA LYS A 128 -9.28 9.76 12.65
C LYS A 128 -9.35 9.82 11.13
N CYS A 129 -10.56 9.69 10.60
CA CYS A 129 -10.80 9.89 9.18
C CYS A 129 -11.20 11.34 8.89
N TYR A 130 -10.73 11.89 7.77
CA TYR A 130 -11.07 13.24 7.31
C TYR A 130 -11.35 13.24 5.81
N SER A 131 -12.23 14.12 5.38
CA SER A 131 -12.50 14.38 3.96
C SER A 131 -11.43 15.31 3.40
N LEU A 132 -10.76 14.94 2.30
CA LEU A 132 -9.77 15.82 1.66
C LEU A 132 -10.44 17.04 0.99
N THR A 133 -11.67 16.87 0.51
CA THR A 133 -12.41 17.93 -0.18
C THR A 133 -12.90 19.04 0.76
N SER A 134 -13.24 18.70 2.00
CA SER A 134 -13.76 19.66 2.98
C SER A 134 -12.82 19.95 4.16
N ASP A 135 -11.74 19.19 4.28
CA ASP A 135 -10.80 19.18 5.42
C ASP A 135 -11.50 19.03 6.78
N LYS A 136 -12.61 18.29 6.80
CA LYS A 136 -13.39 18.01 8.01
C LYS A 136 -13.23 16.56 8.43
N ASP A 137 -13.15 16.35 9.74
CA ASP A 137 -13.24 15.04 10.35
C ASP A 137 -14.60 14.39 10.01
N ILE A 138 -14.56 13.10 9.69
CA ILE A 138 -15.71 12.29 9.31
C ILE A 138 -15.63 10.91 9.97
N GLY A 139 -16.79 10.31 10.22
CA GLY A 139 -16.85 9.01 10.90
C GLY A 139 -16.57 9.09 12.40
N VAL A 140 -16.27 7.95 13.00
CA VAL A 140 -15.90 7.81 14.41
C VAL A 140 -14.40 7.61 14.57
N ASP A 141 -13.85 8.16 15.66
CA ASP A 141 -12.46 7.92 16.06
C ASP A 141 -12.25 6.43 16.40
N GLU A 142 -11.07 5.90 16.07
CA GLU A 142 -10.67 4.54 16.42
C GLU A 142 -9.40 4.53 17.29
N VAL A 143 -9.32 3.54 18.19
CA VAL A 143 -8.08 3.21 18.92
C VAL A 143 -7.63 1.83 18.45
N ILE A 144 -6.44 1.77 17.88
CA ILE A 144 -5.90 0.59 17.22
C ILE A 144 -4.61 0.19 17.93
N ASP A 145 -4.37 -1.10 18.11
CA ASP A 145 -3.05 -1.57 18.52
C ASP A 145 -2.01 -1.26 17.42
N ARG A 146 -0.89 -0.64 17.79
CA ARG A 146 0.15 -0.16 16.87
C ARG A 146 0.75 -1.32 16.08
N ASN A 147 1.06 -2.42 16.75
CA ASN A 147 1.70 -3.56 16.08
C ASN A 147 0.71 -4.23 15.13
N ASN A 148 -0.55 -4.36 15.55
CA ASN A 148 -1.61 -4.86 14.66
C ASN A 148 -1.82 -3.96 13.42
N LEU A 149 -1.72 -2.63 13.57
CA LEU A 149 -1.77 -1.72 12.41
C LEU A 149 -0.57 -1.93 11.49
N ILE A 150 0.64 -1.98 12.05
CA ILE A 150 1.87 -2.24 11.30
C ILE A 150 1.77 -3.57 10.54
N ASP A 151 1.33 -4.65 11.19
CA ASP A 151 1.20 -5.97 10.58
C ASP A 151 0.22 -5.97 9.40
N GLN A 152 -0.92 -5.29 9.54
CA GLN A 152 -1.89 -5.13 8.44
C GLN A 152 -1.30 -4.35 7.27
N LEU A 153 -0.60 -3.25 7.54
CA LEU A 153 0.02 -2.44 6.49
C LEU A 153 1.14 -3.19 5.78
N ILE A 154 1.96 -3.96 6.51
CA ILE A 154 2.97 -4.78 5.87
C ILE A 154 2.32 -5.91 5.07
N SER A 155 1.21 -6.49 5.53
CA SER A 155 0.47 -7.49 4.75
C SER A 155 -0.03 -6.92 3.42
N LEU A 156 -0.45 -5.65 3.35
CA LEU A 156 -0.84 -5.01 2.09
C LEU A 156 0.35 -4.95 1.12
N VAL A 157 1.48 -4.42 1.60
CA VAL A 157 2.72 -4.31 0.80
C VAL A 157 3.19 -5.69 0.36
N GLY A 158 3.17 -6.68 1.25
CA GLY A 158 3.57 -8.05 0.97
C GLY A 158 2.73 -8.70 -0.14
N THR A 159 1.41 -8.51 -0.15
CA THR A 159 0.55 -9.00 -1.23
C THR A 159 0.92 -8.38 -2.59
N PHE A 160 1.19 -7.07 -2.63
CA PHE A 160 1.63 -6.37 -3.84
C PHE A 160 3.02 -6.83 -4.32
N VAL A 161 3.96 -6.98 -3.39
CA VAL A 161 5.33 -7.41 -3.71
C VAL A 161 5.32 -8.82 -4.28
N LYS A 162 4.58 -9.75 -3.68
CA LYS A 162 4.46 -11.13 -4.19
C LYS A 162 3.87 -11.20 -5.59
N PHE A 163 2.85 -10.38 -5.86
CA PHE A 163 2.30 -10.24 -7.21
C PHE A 163 3.37 -9.74 -8.19
N SER A 164 4.08 -8.68 -7.81
CA SER A 164 5.14 -8.09 -8.64
C SER A 164 6.26 -9.09 -8.93
N GLU A 165 6.74 -9.81 -7.92
CA GLU A 165 7.78 -10.83 -8.05
C GLU A 165 7.34 -11.99 -8.96
N SER A 166 6.07 -12.40 -8.87
CA SER A 166 5.55 -13.55 -9.62
C SER A 166 5.30 -13.24 -11.10
N TYR A 167 4.80 -12.04 -11.41
CA TYR A 167 4.34 -11.68 -12.76
C TYR A 167 5.25 -10.68 -13.48
N TYR A 168 6.07 -9.93 -12.73
CA TYR A 168 7.01 -8.92 -13.21
C TYR A 168 8.39 -9.04 -12.52
N PRO A 169 9.05 -10.20 -12.62
CA PRO A 169 10.28 -10.50 -11.87
C PRO A 169 11.43 -9.51 -12.09
N SER A 170 11.66 -9.03 -13.31
CA SER A 170 12.68 -8.00 -13.60
C SER A 170 12.27 -6.65 -13.03
N VAL A 171 11.00 -6.26 -13.16
CA VAL A 171 10.51 -4.99 -12.57
C VAL A 171 10.66 -5.02 -11.05
N TYR A 172 10.34 -6.15 -10.43
CA TYR A 172 10.56 -6.36 -9.01
C TYR A 172 12.04 -6.25 -8.64
N ALA A 173 12.91 -7.02 -9.29
CA ALA A 173 14.33 -7.10 -8.93
C ALA A 173 15.07 -5.77 -9.13
N ASP A 174 14.78 -5.06 -10.22
CA ASP A 174 15.57 -3.91 -10.64
C ASP A 174 15.01 -2.56 -10.13
N PHE A 175 13.70 -2.47 -9.85
CA PHE A 175 13.06 -1.19 -9.52
C PHE A 175 12.34 -1.18 -8.17
N LEU A 176 11.72 -2.29 -7.76
CA LEU A 176 10.98 -2.35 -6.49
C LEU A 176 11.89 -2.76 -5.31
N TYR A 177 12.59 -3.88 -5.46
CA TYR A 177 13.40 -4.50 -4.41
C TYR A 177 14.51 -3.59 -3.85
N PRO A 178 15.25 -2.81 -4.68
CA PRO A 178 16.31 -1.94 -4.17
C PRO A 178 15.82 -0.93 -3.14
N TYR A 179 14.66 -0.33 -3.36
CA TYR A 179 14.05 0.63 -2.43
C TYR A 179 13.44 -0.06 -1.21
N LEU A 180 12.75 -1.20 -1.40
CA LEU A 180 12.16 -1.98 -0.30
C LEU A 180 13.20 -2.46 0.72
N ARG A 181 14.43 -2.72 0.27
CA ARG A 181 15.56 -3.08 1.14
C ARG A 181 15.91 -1.98 2.15
N GLU A 182 15.71 -0.70 1.82
CA GLU A 182 15.97 0.41 2.75
C GLU A 182 15.00 0.43 3.95
N TYR A 183 13.80 -0.13 3.78
CA TYR A 183 12.76 -0.17 4.83
C TYR A 183 12.86 -1.40 5.74
N ASP A 184 13.89 -2.24 5.56
CA ASP A 184 14.08 -3.53 6.25
C ASP A 184 12.80 -4.38 6.25
N LEU A 185 12.08 -4.35 5.13
CA LEU A 185 10.87 -5.16 4.91
C LEU A 185 11.20 -6.55 4.37
N GLY A 186 12.49 -6.83 4.10
CA GLY A 186 12.96 -8.10 3.55
C GLY A 186 12.56 -9.31 4.39
N THR A 187 12.53 -9.18 5.72
CA THR A 187 12.08 -10.25 6.63
C THR A 187 10.57 -10.47 6.65
N VAL A 188 9.77 -9.49 6.22
CA VAL A 188 8.30 -9.58 6.27
C VAL A 188 7.69 -10.13 4.98
N ILE A 189 8.39 -10.00 3.85
CA ILE A 189 8.04 -10.65 2.58
C ILE A 189 8.17 -12.18 2.72
N GLU A 190 9.24 -12.65 3.38
CA GLU A 190 9.46 -14.07 3.73
C GLU A 190 8.45 -14.55 4.81
N GLY A 191 8.11 -13.71 5.80
CA GLY A 191 7.15 -14.08 6.87
C GLY A 191 5.68 -14.18 6.44
N ALA A 192 5.27 -13.48 5.37
CA ALA A 192 3.91 -13.55 4.82
C ALA A 192 3.60 -14.90 4.14
N GLU A 193 4.56 -15.82 4.02
CA GLU A 193 4.39 -17.19 3.55
C GLU A 193 3.42 -18.02 4.40
N ALA A 194 3.22 -17.68 5.68
CA ALA A 194 2.42 -18.49 6.59
C ALA A 194 0.90 -18.16 6.61
N GLY A 195 0.46 -17.06 5.99
CA GLY A 195 -0.90 -16.52 6.25
C GLY A 195 -1.76 -16.15 5.03
N ALA A 196 -1.22 -16.13 3.81
CA ALA A 196 -1.90 -15.52 2.65
C ALA A 196 -2.42 -16.51 1.59
N ILE A 197 -2.33 -17.83 1.79
CA ILE A 197 -3.03 -18.81 0.93
C ILE A 197 -4.41 -19.09 1.54
N GLY A 198 -5.30 -18.11 1.41
CA GLY A 198 -6.72 -18.28 1.69
C GLY A 198 -7.45 -18.57 0.38
N PRO A 199 -8.23 -19.64 0.26
CA PRO A 199 -8.84 -20.05 -0.99
C PRO A 199 -10.01 -19.12 -1.32
N TRP A 200 -9.87 -18.35 -2.39
CA TRP A 200 -11.05 -17.92 -3.16
C TRP A 200 -11.25 -18.91 -4.29
N GLY A 201 -11.73 -20.09 -3.91
CA GLY A 201 -12.16 -21.15 -4.82
C GLY A 201 -13.29 -21.93 -4.16
N VAL A 202 -14.51 -21.73 -4.66
CA VAL A 202 -15.73 -22.41 -4.20
C VAL A 202 -15.62 -23.92 -4.46
N ARG A 203 -15.75 -24.72 -3.39
CA ARG A 203 -16.76 -25.79 -3.28
C ARG A 203 -17.06 -26.09 -1.82
#